data_AF-M1ECY7-F1
#
_entry.id   AF-M1ECY7-F1
#
_cell.length_a   1.000
_cell.length_b   1.000
_cell.length_c   1.000
_cell.angle_alpha   90.00
_cell.angle_beta   90.00
_cell.angle_gamma   90.00
#
_symmetry.space_group_name_H-M   'P 1'
#
loop_
_entity.id
_entity.type
_entity.pdbx_description
1 polymer ?
#
loop_
_entity_poly.entity_id
_entity_poly.type
_entity_poly.pdbx_seq_one_letter_code
_entity_poly.pdbx_strand_id
1 'polypeptide(L)'
;AGSGSAQPCDSIVVAYYFCGEPIPYRTLVRGRAVTLGQFKELLTKKGNYRYYFKKVSDEFDCGVVFEEVREDDTVLPVFEEKIIGKVEKV
;
A
#
# COMPACT_ATOMS: atom_id res chain seq x y z
N ALA A 1 8.97 -39.83 0.73
CA ALA A 1 8.55 -38.63 -0.02
C ALA A 1 7.94 -37.65 0.98
N GLY A 2 8.71 -36.65 1.42
CA GLY A 2 8.23 -35.66 2.38
C GLY A 2 7.43 -34.60 1.64
N SER A 3 6.12 -34.56 1.91
CA SER A 3 5.18 -33.52 1.50
C SER A 3 5.79 -32.13 1.73
N GLY A 4 6.08 -31.42 0.65
CA GLY A 4 6.42 -30.00 0.71
C GLY A 4 5.16 -29.23 1.12
N SER A 5 4.98 -29.01 2.41
CA SER A 5 4.06 -28.00 2.90
C SER A 5 4.58 -26.66 2.37
N ALA A 6 4.01 -26.19 1.26
CA ALA A 6 4.16 -24.82 0.82
C ALA A 6 3.75 -23.96 2.02
N GLN A 7 4.73 -23.34 2.68
CA GLN A 7 4.42 -22.37 3.72
C GLN A 7 3.47 -21.35 3.10
N PRO A 8 2.37 -20.96 3.76
CA PRO A 8 1.55 -19.87 3.26
C PRO A 8 2.50 -18.68 3.06
N CYS A 9 2.70 -18.31 1.80
CA CYS A 9 3.60 -17.24 1.42
C CYS A 9 2.95 -15.95 1.95
N ASP A 10 3.34 -15.54 3.16
CA ASP A 10 2.89 -14.32 3.82
C ASP A 10 3.19 -13.15 2.88
N SER A 11 2.16 -12.73 2.16
CA SER A 11 2.22 -11.67 1.17
C SER A 11 0.96 -10.84 1.27
N ILE A 12 1.11 -9.55 1.04
CA ILE A 12 0.02 -8.59 1.09
C ILE A 12 -0.23 -8.01 -0.29
N VAL A 13 -1.51 -7.81 -0.61
CA VAL A 13 -1.90 -7.12 -1.83
C VAL A 13 -1.69 -5.62 -1.63
N VAL A 14 -0.94 -5.02 -2.53
CA VAL A 14 -0.78 -3.56 -2.62
C VAL A 14 -1.46 -3.08 -3.89
N ALA A 15 -2.44 -2.20 -3.73
CA ALA A 15 -3.11 -1.53 -4.84
C ALA A 15 -2.91 -0.02 -4.73
N TYR A 16 -2.65 0.67 -5.84
CA TYR A 16 -2.49 2.12 -5.81
C TYR A 16 -3.02 2.82 -7.06
N TYR A 17 -3.66 3.96 -6.85
CA TYR A 17 -4.01 4.91 -7.90
C TYR A 17 -2.82 5.83 -8.17
N PHE A 18 -2.51 6.08 -9.43
CA PHE A 18 -1.33 6.85 -9.81
C PHE A 18 -1.74 8.11 -10.59
N CYS A 19 -1.39 9.29 -10.08
CA CYS A 19 -1.59 10.59 -10.73
C CYS A 19 -3.01 10.82 -11.31
N GLY A 20 -4.05 10.45 -10.56
CA GLY A 20 -5.45 10.64 -10.98
C GLY A 20 -5.97 9.61 -11.98
N GLU A 21 -5.20 8.57 -12.33
CA GLU A 21 -5.69 7.47 -13.17
C GLU A 21 -6.88 6.75 -12.48
N PRO A 22 -7.96 6.44 -13.22
CA PRO A 22 -9.18 5.87 -12.62
C PRO A 22 -9.07 4.40 -12.25
N ILE A 23 -8.08 3.68 -12.79
CA ILE A 23 -7.86 2.25 -12.58
C ILE A 23 -6.60 2.08 -11.73
N PRO A 24 -6.66 1.36 -10.59
CA PRO A 24 -5.49 1.16 -9.74
C PRO A 24 -4.56 0.09 -10.33
N TYR A 25 -3.26 0.26 -10.09
CA TYR A 25 -2.26 -0.79 -10.26
C TYR A 25 -2.31 -1.74 -9.07
N ARG A 26 -2.01 -3.02 -9.29
CA ARG A 26 -2.02 -4.06 -8.25
C ARG A 26 -0.75 -4.89 -8.31
N THR A 27 -0.14 -5.15 -7.15
CA THR A 27 0.96 -6.09 -6.99
C THR A 27 0.84 -6.89 -5.69
N LEU A 28 1.69 -7.90 -5.54
CA LEU A 28 1.87 -8.69 -4.31
C LEU A 28 3.25 -8.40 -3.74
N VAL A 29 3.31 -8.02 -2.47
CA VAL A 29 4.56 -7.79 -1.75
C VAL A 29 4.75 -8.89 -0.72
N ARG A 30 5.96 -9.42 -0.60
CA ARG A 30 6.29 -10.41 0.45
C ARG A 30 6.35 -9.74 1.82
N GLY A 31 5.85 -10.42 2.83
CA GLY A 31 5.67 -9.91 4.18
C GLY A 31 4.26 -9.38 4.44
N ARG A 32 3.92 -9.23 5.72
CA ARG A 32 2.63 -8.66 6.17
C ARG A 32 2.67 -7.15 6.40
N ALA A 33 3.86 -6.59 6.57
CA ALA A 33 4.09 -5.17 6.77
C ALA A 33 4.93 -4.64 5.60
N VAL A 34 4.51 -3.50 5.06
CA VAL A 34 5.20 -2.81 3.97
C VAL A 34 5.45 -1.40 4.44
N THR A 35 6.67 -0.88 4.27
CA THR A 35 7.00 0.51 4.57
C THR A 35 6.79 1.42 3.37
N LEU A 36 6.75 2.74 3.58
CA LEU A 36 6.68 3.70 2.48
C LEU A 36 7.89 3.55 1.52
N GLY A 37 9.09 3.32 2.04
CA GLY A 37 10.29 3.10 1.24
C GLY A 37 10.12 1.90 0.29
N GLN A 38 9.64 0.77 0.80
CA GLN A 38 9.36 -0.42 0.00
C GLN A 38 8.25 -0.17 -1.04
N PHE A 39 7.22 0.61 -0.68
CA PHE A 39 6.19 0.99 -1.64
C PHE A 39 6.74 1.87 -2.77
N LYS A 40 7.64 2.82 -2.46
CA LYS A 40 8.28 3.69 -3.45
C LYS A 40 9.09 2.90 -4.47
N GLU A 41 9.70 1.78 -4.07
CA GLU A 41 10.41 0.87 -4.99
C GLU A 41 9.49 0.20 -6.02
N LEU A 42 8.18 0.11 -5.75
CA LEU A 42 7.19 -0.41 -6.69
C LEU A 42 6.86 0.58 -7.83
N LEU A 43 7.17 1.86 -7.63
CA LEU A 43 6.87 2.90 -8.61
C LEU A 43 7.91 2.90 -9.73
N THR A 44 7.45 2.72 -10.95
CA THR A 44 8.31 2.71 -12.15
C THR A 44 8.74 4.11 -12.61
N LYS A 45 8.04 5.15 -12.16
CA LYS A 45 8.26 6.55 -12.54
C LYS A 45 8.87 7.33 -11.37
N LYS A 46 10.05 7.91 -11.59
CA LYS A 46 10.69 8.83 -10.65
C LYS A 46 9.99 10.19 -10.68
N GLY A 47 9.91 10.84 -9.52
CA GLY A 47 9.29 12.16 -9.39
C GLY A 47 9.07 12.53 -7.93
N ASN A 48 8.61 13.76 -7.71
CA ASN A 48 8.18 14.21 -6.40
C ASN A 48 6.68 13.94 -6.25
N TYR A 49 6.31 13.13 -5.26
CA TYR A 49 4.95 12.68 -5.05
C TYR A 49 4.55 12.81 -3.59
N ARG A 50 3.24 12.95 -3.35
CA ARG A 50 2.62 12.72 -2.05
C ARG A 50 1.95 11.35 -2.04
N TYR A 51 2.04 10.69 -0.90
CA TYR A 51 1.59 9.31 -0.73
C TYR A 51 0.52 9.28 0.33
N TYR A 52 -0.67 8.81 -0.06
CA TYR A 52 -1.80 8.68 0.84
C TYR A 52 -2.26 7.24 0.88
N PHE A 53 -2.67 6.76 2.05
CA PHE A 53 -3.09 5.36 2.22
C PHE A 53 -4.43 5.28 2.93
N LYS A 54 -5.32 4.42 2.43
CA LYS A 54 -6.64 4.22 3.01
C LYS A 54 -6.50 3.58 4.39
N LYS A 55 -7.14 4.17 5.39
CA LYS A 55 -7.09 3.76 6.80
C LYS A 55 -8.47 3.88 7.42
N VAL A 56 -8.84 2.96 8.31
CA VAL A 56 -10.06 3.08 9.12
C VAL A 56 -9.89 4.24 10.10
N SER A 57 -10.90 5.09 10.23
CA SER A 57 -10.89 6.22 11.16
C SER A 57 -12.29 6.47 11.69
N ASP A 58 -12.39 6.69 13.00
CA ASP A 58 -13.62 7.02 13.71
C ASP A 58 -13.86 8.54 13.80
N GLU A 59 -12.97 9.35 13.21
CA GLU A 59 -13.05 10.83 13.25
C GLU A 59 -14.06 11.40 12.26
N PHE A 60 -14.44 10.62 11.24
CA PHE A 60 -15.30 11.06 10.13
C PHE A 60 -16.41 10.05 9.87
N ASP A 61 -17.60 10.53 9.50
CA ASP A 61 -18.78 9.70 9.22
C ASP A 61 -18.56 8.66 8.11
N CYS A 62 -17.56 8.87 7.25
CA CYS A 62 -17.20 7.93 6.18
C CYS A 62 -16.51 6.65 6.70
N GLY A 63 -16.05 6.61 7.96
CA GLY A 63 -15.36 5.48 8.60
C GLY A 63 -13.95 5.21 8.08
N VAL A 64 -13.49 5.95 7.06
CA VAL A 64 -12.18 5.79 6.43
C VAL A 64 -11.62 7.14 5.99
N VAL A 65 -10.29 7.23 5.99
CA VAL A 65 -9.52 8.38 5.50
C VAL A 65 -8.41 7.93 4.58
N PHE A 66 -7.89 8.87 3.79
CA PHE A 66 -6.59 8.75 3.15
C PHE A 66 -5.56 9.49 4.00
N GLU A 67 -4.75 8.74 4.75
CA GLU A 67 -3.70 9.28 5.62
C GLU A 67 -2.42 9.53 4.80
N GLU A 68 -1.85 10.72 4.92
CA GLU A 68 -0.57 11.06 4.28
C GLU A 68 0.59 10.41 5.04
N VAL A 69 1.47 9.71 4.33
CA VAL A 69 2.69 9.13 4.89
C VAL A 69 3.91 9.75 4.21
N ARG A 70 4.87 10.21 5.01
CA ARG A 70 6.06 10.96 4.53
C ARG A 70 7.38 10.24 4.77
N GLU A 71 7.49 9.48 5.85
CA GLU A 71 8.74 8.84 6.30
C GLU A 71 8.87 7.42 5.72
N ASP A 72 10.05 7.09 5.20
CA ASP A 72 10.30 5.85 4.43
C ASP A 72 10.24 4.56 5.28
N ASP A 73 10.49 4.68 6.57
CA ASP A 73 10.44 3.62 7.56
C ASP A 73 9.04 3.39 8.14
N THR A 74 8.10 4.32 7.89
CA THR A 74 6.72 4.17 8.37
C THR A 74 6.03 3.00 7.68
N VAL A 75 5.46 2.09 8.49
CA VAL A 75 4.63 0.98 8.03
C VAL A 75 3.29 1.50 7.52
N LEU A 76 2.90 1.05 6.33
CA LEU A 76 1.71 1.50 5.64
C LEU A 76 0.42 0.95 6.28
N PRO A 77 -0.66 1.75 6.36
CA PRO A 77 -1.95 1.28 6.83
C PRO A 77 -2.51 0.12 5.98
N VAL A 78 -3.03 -0.89 6.67
CA VAL A 78 -3.76 -2.01 6.05
C VAL A 78 -5.26 -1.77 6.19
N PHE A 79 -5.97 -1.86 5.07
CA PHE A 79 -7.42 -1.76 4.97
C PHE A 79 -7.97 -3.03 4.32
N GLU A 80 -8.82 -3.77 5.04
CA GLU A 80 -9.42 -5.04 4.57
C GLU A 80 -8.36 -6.01 3.98
N GLU A 81 -7.29 -6.26 4.74
CA GLU A 81 -6.17 -7.16 4.37
C GLU A 81 -5.34 -6.72 3.15
N LYS A 82 -5.50 -5.46 2.72
CA LYS A 82 -4.79 -4.87 1.58
C LYS A 82 -4.21 -3.52 1.95
N ILE A 83 -3.22 -3.08 1.19
CA ILE A 83 -2.78 -1.68 1.22
C ILE A 83 -3.39 -0.98 0.02
N ILE A 84 -4.10 0.12 0.26
CA ILE A 84 -4.74 0.92 -0.81
C ILE A 84 -4.10 2.31 -0.79
N GLY A 85 -3.25 2.59 -1.77
CA GLY A 85 -2.53 3.83 -1.90
C GLY A 85 -3.11 4.79 -2.95
N LYS A 86 -2.83 6.07 -2.81
CA LYS A 86 -3.04 7.11 -3.80
C LYS A 86 -1.74 7.92 -3.92
N VAL A 87 -1.17 7.94 -5.11
CA VAL A 87 0.07 8.64 -5.42
C VAL A 87 -0.26 9.89 -6.22
N GLU A 88 -0.05 11.05 -5.62
CA GLU A 88 -0.35 12.35 -6.22
C GLU A 88 0.93 13.07 -6.59
N LYS A 89 0.96 13.66 -7.79
CA LYS A 89 2.08 14.50 -8.21
C LYS A 89 2.04 15.81 -7.42
N VAL A 90 3.21 16.23 -6.91
CA VAL A 90 3.38 17.55 -6.28
C VAL A 90 3.30 18.66 -7.32
#